data_AF-A0A969ACE1-F1
#
_entry.id   AF-A0A969ACE1-F1
#
_cell.length_a   1.000
_cell.length_b   1.000
_cell.length_c   1.000
_cell.angle_alpha   90.00
_cell.angle_beta   90.00
_cell.angle_gamma   90.00
#
_symmetry.space_group_name_H-M   'P 1'
#
loop_
_entity.id
_entity.type
_entity.pdbx_description
1 polymer ?
#
loop_
_entity_poly.entity_id
_entity_poly.type
_entity_poly.pdbx_seq_one_letter_code
_entity_poly.pdbx_strand_id
1 'polypeptide(L)'
;MSKYLISICLFTTLTLLSACGSPGILSYPFDNGGSSLNSGASELNPHISGRYIVYTSDRRGSQDVYMFDRMTRSLINLPGLNSFDAIANHPSASQDGRYIVFAGSVEGRSNIFLYDKETRQSRNLTGNLQAEVRNPTISGDGNRIAFEYTLNGQWDVLVYDRLGRRLNIPQEPQ
;
A
#
# COMPACT_ATOMS: atom_id res chain seq x y z
N MET A 1 17.78 -18.64 -81.30
CA MET A 1 16.86 -19.57 -80.63
C MET A 1 17.26 -19.68 -79.17
N SER A 2 16.50 -19.05 -78.26
CA SER A 2 16.20 -19.57 -76.91
C SER A 2 15.25 -18.57 -76.24
N LYS A 3 14.08 -19.04 -75.81
CA LYS A 3 13.03 -18.25 -75.16
C LYS A 3 13.32 -18.20 -73.66
N TYR A 4 13.35 -17.00 -73.05
CA TYR A 4 13.38 -16.85 -71.60
C TYR A 4 11.95 -16.93 -71.05
N LEU A 5 11.65 -17.94 -70.23
CA LEU A 5 10.44 -17.98 -69.40
C LEU A 5 10.67 -17.11 -68.16
N ILE A 6 9.80 -16.11 -67.96
CA ILE A 6 9.73 -15.30 -66.75
C ILE A 6 8.92 -16.08 -65.71
N SER A 7 9.55 -16.45 -64.60
CA SER A 7 8.87 -17.02 -63.43
C SER A 7 8.50 -15.89 -62.48
N ILE A 8 7.20 -15.68 -62.25
CA ILE A 8 6.67 -14.69 -61.31
C ILE A 8 6.59 -15.35 -59.93
N CYS A 9 7.51 -14.98 -59.03
CA CYS A 9 7.41 -15.34 -57.61
C CYS A 9 6.40 -14.41 -56.92
N LEU A 10 5.25 -14.96 -56.53
CA LEU A 10 4.24 -14.30 -55.72
C LEU A 10 4.76 -14.23 -54.26
N PHE A 11 5.19 -13.05 -53.80
CA PHE A 11 5.51 -12.84 -52.39
C PHE A 11 4.21 -12.66 -51.59
N THR A 12 3.79 -13.69 -50.85
CA THR A 12 2.75 -13.56 -49.83
C THR A 12 3.38 -13.04 -48.55
N THR A 13 3.19 -11.75 -48.26
CA THR A 13 3.55 -11.18 -46.96
C THR A 13 2.53 -11.62 -45.92
N LEU A 14 2.91 -12.60 -45.09
CA LEU A 14 2.12 -13.01 -43.92
C LEU A 14 2.32 -11.99 -42.80
N THR A 15 1.41 -11.03 -42.66
CA THR A 15 1.40 -10.14 -41.49
C THR A 15 0.93 -10.93 -40.27
N LEU A 16 1.87 -11.36 -39.43
CA LEU A 16 1.58 -11.88 -38.11
C LEU A 16 1.11 -10.72 -37.22
N LEU A 17 -0.21 -10.58 -37.07
CA LEU A 17 -0.80 -9.83 -35.96
C LEU A 17 -0.55 -10.64 -34.68
N SER A 18 0.57 -10.35 -34.01
CA SER A 18 0.88 -10.98 -32.73
C SER A 18 -0.04 -10.45 -31.65
N ALA A 19 -1.02 -11.28 -31.33
CA ALA A 19 -1.61 -11.51 -30.02
C ALA A 19 -1.88 -10.27 -29.15
N CYS A 20 -3.16 -9.93 -29.04
CA CYS A 20 -3.72 -9.41 -27.80
C CYS A 20 -3.64 -10.52 -26.75
N GLY A 21 -2.45 -10.75 -26.18
CA GLY A 21 -2.27 -11.63 -25.05
C GLY A 21 -2.92 -10.99 -23.83
N SER A 22 -3.91 -11.66 -23.24
CA SER A 22 -4.41 -11.28 -21.92
C SER A 22 -3.21 -11.06 -20.99
N PRO A 23 -3.18 -9.98 -20.20
CA PRO A 23 -2.06 -9.73 -19.31
C PRO A 23 -1.88 -10.97 -18.42
N GLY A 24 -0.80 -11.72 -18.68
CA GLY A 24 -0.48 -12.90 -17.90
C GLY A 24 -0.20 -12.45 -16.48
N ILE A 25 -0.85 -13.08 -15.50
CA ILE A 25 -0.48 -12.89 -14.11
C ILE A 25 0.95 -13.43 -13.96
N LEU A 26 1.91 -12.53 -13.72
CA LEU A 26 3.28 -12.89 -13.38
C LEU A 26 3.27 -13.50 -11.98
N SER A 27 3.31 -14.83 -11.90
CA SER A 27 3.54 -15.55 -10.65
C SER A 27 5.02 -15.50 -10.31
N TYR A 28 5.41 -14.54 -9.47
CA TYR A 28 6.74 -14.57 -8.86
C TYR A 28 6.77 -15.64 -7.78
N PRO A 29 7.75 -16.55 -7.77
CA PRO A 29 7.88 -17.52 -6.70
C PRO A 29 8.03 -16.80 -5.36
N PHE A 30 7.27 -17.26 -4.36
CA PHE A 30 7.34 -16.73 -3.01
C PHE A 30 8.69 -17.04 -2.38
N ASP A 31 9.27 -16.08 -1.68
CA ASP A 31 10.48 -16.31 -0.89
C ASP A 31 10.09 -16.96 0.43
N ASN A 32 10.44 -18.24 0.59
CA ASN A 32 10.24 -18.98 1.84
C ASN A 32 11.08 -18.42 3.01
N GLY A 33 12.13 -17.64 2.71
CA GLY A 33 12.94 -16.93 3.71
C GLY A 33 12.28 -15.64 4.24
N GLY A 34 11.11 -15.26 3.73
CA GLY A 34 10.31 -14.14 4.23
C GLY A 34 10.96 -12.75 4.06
N SER A 35 12.04 -12.66 3.29
CA SER A 35 12.86 -11.45 3.11
C SER A 35 12.45 -10.63 1.87
N SER A 36 11.58 -11.20 1.03
CA SER A 36 11.05 -10.55 -0.15
C SER A 36 9.70 -9.85 0.09
N LEU A 37 9.24 -9.11 -0.92
CA LEU A 37 7.92 -8.47 -0.94
C LEU A 37 6.81 -9.51 -0.70
N ASN A 38 6.81 -10.62 -1.43
CA ASN A 38 5.82 -11.67 -1.29
C ASN A 38 6.39 -12.87 -0.51
N SER A 39 5.53 -13.50 0.29
CA SER A 39 5.83 -14.73 1.01
C SER A 39 4.70 -15.76 0.80
N GLY A 40 4.79 -16.91 1.46
CA GLY A 40 3.67 -17.87 1.51
C GLY A 40 2.49 -17.42 2.38
N ALA A 41 2.57 -16.23 2.97
CA ALA A 41 1.58 -15.64 3.86
C ALA A 41 0.59 -14.72 3.10
N SER A 42 -0.44 -14.24 3.78
CA SER A 42 -1.38 -13.26 3.23
C SER A 42 -0.70 -11.89 3.14
N GLU A 43 -0.62 -11.32 1.94
CA GLU A 43 -0.11 -9.95 1.72
C GLU A 43 -1.28 -9.04 1.34
N LEU A 44 -1.65 -8.13 2.23
CA LEU A 44 -2.92 -7.40 2.17
C LEU A 44 -2.70 -5.89 2.20
N ASN A 45 -3.68 -5.13 1.70
CA ASN A 45 -3.76 -3.68 1.80
C ASN A 45 -2.50 -2.92 1.31
N PRO A 46 -1.98 -3.20 0.10
CA PRO A 46 -0.79 -2.51 -0.39
C PRO A 46 -1.06 -1.04 -0.68
N HIS A 47 -0.12 -0.18 -0.31
CA HIS A 47 -0.07 1.23 -0.67
C HIS A 47 1.32 1.58 -1.20
N ILE A 48 1.39 2.18 -2.39
CA ILE A 48 2.63 2.63 -3.01
C ILE A 48 2.82 4.13 -2.77
N SER A 49 4.02 4.53 -2.32
CA SER A 49 4.38 5.93 -2.10
C SER A 49 5.86 6.14 -2.38
N GLY A 50 6.17 6.98 -3.37
CA GLY A 50 7.55 7.17 -3.84
C GLY A 50 8.20 5.84 -4.26
N ARG A 51 9.33 5.50 -3.62
CA ARG A 51 10.06 4.24 -3.86
C ARG A 51 9.57 3.06 -3.01
N TYR A 52 8.62 3.28 -2.13
CA TYR A 52 8.23 2.31 -1.12
C TYR A 52 6.86 1.70 -1.42
N ILE A 53 6.70 0.45 -0.99
CA ILE A 53 5.41 -0.21 -0.88
C ILE A 53 5.24 -0.53 0.61
N VAL A 54 4.16 -0.06 1.22
CA VAL A 54 3.73 -0.52 2.55
C VAL A 54 2.53 -1.41 2.42
N TYR A 55 2.44 -2.43 3.26
CA TYR A 55 1.39 -3.44 3.20
C TYR A 55 1.34 -4.18 4.52
N THR A 56 0.32 -5.00 4.71
CA THR A 56 0.17 -5.85 5.89
C THR A 56 0.42 -7.30 5.56
N SER A 57 1.06 -8.03 6.46
CA SER A 57 1.39 -9.44 6.29
C SER A 57 1.20 -10.22 7.57
N ASP A 58 0.67 -11.44 7.48
CA ASP A 58 0.59 -12.39 8.59
C ASP A 58 1.80 -13.34 8.66
N ARG A 59 2.89 -13.05 7.91
CA ARG A 59 4.10 -13.90 7.80
C ARG A 59 4.83 -14.20 9.12
N ARG A 60 4.49 -13.50 10.21
CA ARG A 60 5.05 -13.70 11.56
C ARG A 60 4.04 -14.19 12.59
N GLY A 61 2.85 -14.63 12.16
CA GLY A 61 1.79 -15.14 13.03
C GLY A 61 0.83 -14.07 13.55
N SER A 62 1.12 -12.79 13.30
CA SER A 62 0.23 -11.64 13.53
C SER A 62 0.18 -10.79 12.26
N GLN A 63 -0.94 -10.10 12.04
CA GLN A 63 -1.06 -9.14 10.95
C GLN A 63 -0.28 -7.87 11.29
N ASP A 64 0.90 -7.76 10.69
CA ASP A 64 1.90 -6.73 10.95
C ASP A 64 2.08 -5.83 9.72
N VAL A 65 2.54 -4.60 9.93
CA VAL A 65 2.91 -3.69 8.83
C VAL A 65 4.33 -3.95 8.36
N TYR A 66 4.51 -4.02 7.04
CA TYR A 66 5.78 -4.15 6.35
C TYR A 66 5.99 -3.00 5.37
N MET A 67 7.26 -2.72 5.08
CA MET A 67 7.67 -1.76 4.06
C MET A 67 8.75 -2.39 3.19
N PHE A 68 8.55 -2.33 1.89
CA PHE A 68 9.48 -2.82 0.88
C PHE A 68 10.06 -1.64 0.10
N ASP A 69 11.38 -1.62 -0.04
CA ASP A 69 12.09 -0.67 -0.87
C ASP A 69 12.24 -1.23 -2.28
N ARG A 70 11.60 -0.59 -3.26
CA ARG A 70 11.59 -1.05 -4.65
C ARG A 70 12.95 -0.89 -5.35
N MET A 71 13.80 -0.01 -4.86
CA MET A 71 15.11 0.27 -5.47
C MET A 71 16.17 -0.71 -4.98
N THR A 72 16.22 -0.97 -3.67
CA THR A 72 17.15 -1.97 -3.09
C THR A 72 16.58 -3.38 -3.13
N ARG A 73 15.29 -3.53 -3.44
CA ARG A 73 14.55 -4.80 -3.48
C ARG A 73 14.59 -5.55 -2.15
N SER A 74 14.43 -4.82 -1.05
CA SER A 74 14.57 -5.36 0.30
C SER A 74 13.47 -4.84 1.22
N LEU A 75 13.11 -5.64 2.22
CA LEU A 75 12.29 -5.16 3.34
C LEU A 75 13.08 -4.18 4.21
N ILE A 76 12.38 -3.18 4.70
CA ILE A 76 12.90 -2.18 5.64
C ILE A 76 12.56 -2.62 7.05
N ASN A 77 13.55 -2.60 7.94
CA ASN A 77 13.32 -2.83 9.36
C ASN A 77 12.63 -1.62 10.00
N LEU A 78 11.51 -1.83 10.69
CA LEU A 78 10.67 -0.80 11.31
C LEU A 78 10.51 -1.09 12.81
N PRO A 79 11.58 -0.95 13.61
CA PRO A 79 11.52 -1.25 15.03
C PRO A 79 10.46 -0.40 15.73
N GLY A 80 9.69 -1.03 16.61
CA GLY A 80 8.60 -0.40 17.36
C GLY A 80 7.27 -0.31 16.61
N LEU A 81 7.25 -0.43 15.27
CA LEU A 81 6.01 -0.29 14.48
C LEU A 81 4.98 -1.39 14.79
N ASN A 82 5.42 -2.63 15.03
CA ASN A 82 4.55 -3.77 15.31
C ASN A 82 4.64 -4.21 16.79
N SER A 83 4.84 -3.26 17.72
CA SER A 83 5.09 -3.56 19.15
C SER A 83 3.84 -3.54 20.03
N PHE A 84 2.66 -3.37 19.45
CA PHE A 84 1.39 -3.31 20.18
C PHE A 84 0.67 -4.66 20.05
N ASP A 85 -0.15 -5.03 21.04
CA ASP A 85 -1.06 -6.19 20.99
C ASP A 85 -2.23 -5.99 20.00
N ALA A 86 -1.93 -5.39 18.84
CA ALA A 86 -2.89 -4.85 17.90
C ALA A 86 -2.74 -5.52 16.54
N ILE A 87 -3.86 -5.88 15.94
CA ILE A 87 -3.95 -6.20 14.51
C ILE A 87 -3.75 -4.88 13.75
N ALA A 88 -2.70 -4.78 12.94
CA ALA A 88 -2.47 -3.60 12.11
C ALA A 88 -3.05 -3.82 10.70
N ASN A 89 -3.84 -2.88 10.18
CA ASN A 89 -4.38 -2.95 8.82
C ASN A 89 -4.35 -1.59 8.10
N HIS A 90 -4.53 -1.63 6.77
CA HIS A 90 -4.59 -0.46 5.88
C HIS A 90 -3.45 0.57 6.07
N PRO A 91 -2.18 0.17 5.89
CA PRO A 91 -1.08 1.10 6.05
C PRO A 91 -0.96 2.06 4.86
N SER A 92 -0.49 3.28 5.13
CA SER A 92 -0.11 4.27 4.12
C SER A 92 1.14 5.01 4.58
N ALA A 93 1.97 5.46 3.64
CA ALA A 93 3.27 6.07 3.94
C ALA A 93 3.48 7.40 3.22
N SER A 94 4.18 8.32 3.89
CA SER A 94 4.67 9.56 3.26
C SER A 94 5.67 9.23 2.13
N GLN A 95 5.89 10.19 1.23
CA GLN A 95 6.70 9.99 0.02
C GLN A 95 8.17 9.66 0.33
N ASP A 96 8.70 10.21 1.41
CA ASP A 96 10.04 9.92 1.96
C ASP A 96 10.07 8.63 2.81
N GLY A 97 8.91 8.03 3.06
CA GLY A 97 8.74 6.85 3.88
C GLY A 97 9.08 7.06 5.36
N ARG A 98 9.17 8.31 5.84
CA ARG A 98 9.41 8.60 7.27
C ARG A 98 8.20 8.26 8.11
N TYR A 99 7.01 8.64 7.64
CA TYR A 99 5.77 8.48 8.38
C TYR A 99 4.96 7.33 7.80
N ILE A 100 4.41 6.50 8.67
CA ILE A 100 3.48 5.42 8.30
C ILE A 100 2.24 5.59 9.17
N VAL A 101 1.08 5.66 8.54
CA VAL A 101 -0.21 5.57 9.24
C VAL A 101 -0.80 4.20 9.03
N PHE A 102 -1.51 3.70 10.03
CA PHE A 102 -2.19 2.40 9.98
C PHE A 102 -3.34 2.39 10.99
N ALA A 103 -4.33 1.55 10.77
CA ALA A 103 -5.35 1.27 11.76
C ALA A 103 -4.87 0.09 12.63
N GLY A 104 -5.06 0.20 13.95
CA GLY A 104 -4.68 -0.79 14.95
C GLY A 104 -5.77 -0.99 15.99
N SER A 105 -5.92 -2.20 16.53
CA SER A 105 -6.86 -2.48 17.62
C SER A 105 -6.18 -2.46 18.99
N VAL A 106 -6.63 -1.62 19.91
CA VAL A 106 -6.18 -1.60 21.32
C VAL A 106 -7.40 -1.80 22.20
N GLU A 107 -7.36 -2.80 23.09
CA GLU A 107 -8.47 -3.17 23.98
C GLU A 107 -9.79 -3.40 23.22
N GLY A 108 -9.70 -3.97 22.01
CA GLY A 108 -10.86 -4.25 21.15
C GLY A 108 -11.40 -3.03 20.38
N ARG A 109 -10.80 -1.85 20.51
CA ARG A 109 -11.20 -0.64 19.76
C ARG A 109 -10.22 -0.32 18.64
N SER A 110 -10.74 -0.14 17.43
CA SER A 110 -9.96 0.37 16.29
C SER A 110 -9.53 1.82 16.52
N ASN A 111 -8.27 2.10 16.23
CA ASN A 111 -7.63 3.41 16.36
C ASN A 111 -6.72 3.67 15.16
N ILE A 112 -6.51 4.94 14.82
CA ILE A 112 -5.52 5.35 13.81
C ILE A 112 -4.22 5.72 14.50
N PHE A 113 -3.14 5.09 14.07
CA PHE A 113 -1.79 5.33 14.57
C PHE A 113 -0.93 6.02 13.52
N LEU A 114 0.03 6.80 14.00
CA LEU A 114 1.12 7.37 13.22
C LEU A 114 2.44 6.87 13.80
N TYR A 115 3.20 6.14 12.99
CA TYR A 115 4.58 5.78 13.26
C TYR A 115 5.54 6.77 12.62
N ASP A 116 6.54 7.22 13.37
CA ASP A 116 7.68 7.98 12.87
C ASP A 116 8.93 7.09 12.87
N LYS A 117 9.44 6.79 11.68
CA LYS A 117 10.63 5.96 11.46
C LYS A 117 11.92 6.56 12.04
N GLU A 118 12.00 7.90 12.13
CA GLU A 118 13.17 8.57 12.71
C GLU A 118 13.24 8.34 14.22
N THR A 119 12.12 8.51 14.92
CA THR A 119 12.06 8.33 16.38
C THR A 119 11.77 6.89 16.79
N ARG A 120 11.33 6.03 15.85
CA ARG A 120 10.92 4.63 16.08
C ARG A 120 9.75 4.51 17.07
N GLN A 121 8.84 5.49 17.04
CA GLN A 121 7.71 5.57 17.95
C GLN A 121 6.41 5.63 17.18
N SER A 122 5.37 4.99 17.71
CA SER A 122 4.00 5.19 17.26
C SER A 122 3.21 6.04 18.24
N ARG A 123 2.30 6.85 17.72
CA ARG A 123 1.32 7.61 18.48
C ARG A 123 -0.08 7.24 18.05
N ASN A 124 -0.98 7.02 19.02
CA ASN A 124 -2.42 6.93 18.76
C ASN A 124 -2.99 8.34 18.49
N LEU A 125 -3.51 8.57 17.29
CA LEU A 125 -4.10 9.86 16.90
C LEU A 125 -5.58 9.99 17.29
N THR A 126 -6.26 8.86 17.50
CA THR A 126 -7.71 8.81 17.73
C THR A 126 -8.09 8.24 19.10
N GLY A 127 -7.15 8.07 20.02
CA GLY A 127 -7.41 7.46 21.32
C GLY A 127 -8.47 8.20 22.15
N ASN A 128 -8.60 9.52 21.95
CA ASN A 128 -9.61 10.34 22.61
C ASN A 128 -10.88 10.56 21.75
N LEU A 129 -10.91 10.01 20.53
CA LEU A 129 -12.06 10.15 19.63
C LEU A 129 -13.10 9.09 20.02
N GLN A 130 -14.32 9.55 20.33
CA GLN A 130 -15.46 8.68 20.63
C GLN A 130 -16.18 8.27 19.33
N ALA A 131 -15.45 7.67 18.40
CA ALA A 131 -15.96 7.20 17.12
C ALA A 131 -15.30 5.87 16.74
N GLU A 132 -15.92 5.11 15.85
CA GLU A 132 -15.20 4.07 15.11
C GLU A 132 -14.40 4.71 13.98
N VAL A 133 -13.22 4.16 13.70
CA VAL A 133 -12.31 4.68 12.68
C VAL A 133 -11.67 3.54 11.89
N ARG A 134 -11.39 3.79 10.60
CA ARG A 134 -10.71 2.83 9.72
C ARG A 134 -10.08 3.51 8.49
N ASN A 135 -9.36 2.71 7.70
CA ASN A 135 -8.85 3.05 6.37
C ASN A 135 -8.07 4.38 6.32
N PRO A 136 -7.00 4.56 7.11
CA PRO A 136 -6.23 5.79 7.08
C PRO A 136 -5.36 5.91 5.82
N THR A 137 -5.11 7.15 5.41
CA THR A 137 -4.13 7.51 4.39
C THR A 137 -3.37 8.76 4.82
N ILE A 138 -2.11 8.91 4.39
CA ILE A 138 -1.27 10.07 4.68
C ILE A 138 -0.83 10.75 3.37
N SER A 139 -0.80 12.08 3.38
CA SER A 139 -0.32 12.86 2.24
C SER A 139 1.16 12.60 1.96
N GLY A 140 1.59 12.82 0.71
CA GLY A 140 2.98 12.60 0.29
C GLY A 140 4.00 13.43 1.10
N ASP A 141 3.65 14.67 1.47
CA ASP A 141 4.46 15.54 2.34
C ASP A 141 4.41 15.15 3.84
N GLY A 142 3.60 14.14 4.18
CA GLY A 142 3.41 13.63 5.52
C GLY A 142 2.53 14.51 6.43
N ASN A 143 2.00 15.66 5.98
CA ASN A 143 1.39 16.63 6.89
C ASN A 143 -0.09 16.39 7.20
N ARG A 144 -0.81 15.65 6.36
CA ARG A 144 -2.25 15.44 6.46
C ARG A 144 -2.56 13.96 6.47
N ILE A 145 -3.51 13.57 7.32
CA ILE A 145 -3.93 12.19 7.51
C ILE A 145 -5.44 12.15 7.36
N ALA A 146 -5.95 11.48 6.34
CA ALA A 146 -7.39 11.28 6.14
C ALA A 146 -7.77 9.87 6.59
N PHE A 147 -8.95 9.70 7.17
CA PHE A 147 -9.48 8.39 7.57
C PHE A 147 -11.00 8.42 7.61
N GLU A 148 -11.59 7.24 7.52
CA GLU A 148 -13.03 7.06 7.69
C GLU A 148 -13.39 7.05 9.17
N TYR A 149 -14.51 7.67 9.53
CA TYR A 149 -15.06 7.61 10.87
C TYR A 149 -16.57 7.47 10.87
N THR A 150 -17.13 6.93 11.96
CA THR A 150 -18.58 6.93 12.19
C THR A 150 -18.93 7.09 13.67
N LEU A 151 -20.02 7.81 13.94
CA LEU A 151 -20.65 7.90 15.26
C LEU A 151 -21.92 7.03 15.36
N ASN A 152 -22.65 6.87 14.25
CA ASN A 152 -24.01 6.33 14.23
C ASN A 152 -24.27 5.41 13.01
N GLY A 153 -23.23 4.81 12.44
CA GLY A 153 -23.31 3.87 11.32
C GLY A 153 -23.14 4.49 9.93
N GLN A 154 -23.30 5.80 9.77
CA GLN A 154 -22.88 6.50 8.54
C GLN A 154 -21.39 6.81 8.60
N TRP A 155 -20.64 6.36 7.59
CA TRP A 155 -19.21 6.62 7.48
C TRP A 155 -18.98 7.94 6.73
N ASP A 156 -18.16 8.79 7.34
CA ASP A 156 -17.71 10.07 6.81
C ASP A 156 -16.17 10.12 6.82
N VAL A 157 -15.58 11.20 6.29
CA VAL A 157 -14.13 11.41 6.27
C VAL A 157 -13.71 12.51 7.23
N LEU A 158 -12.72 12.22 8.07
CA LEU A 158 -11.98 13.21 8.84
C LEU A 158 -10.58 13.39 8.26
N VAL A 159 -10.05 14.61 8.39
CA VAL A 159 -8.64 14.88 8.10
C VAL A 159 -8.00 15.50 9.32
N TYR A 160 -6.92 14.89 9.78
CA TYR A 160 -6.08 15.36 10.87
C TYR A 160 -4.76 15.88 10.32
N ASP A 161 -4.10 16.76 11.06
CA ASP A 161 -2.66 16.92 10.91
C ASP A 161 -1.90 15.79 11.63
N ARG A 162 -0.58 15.74 11.44
CA ARG A 162 0.25 14.75 12.13
C ARG A 162 0.07 14.77 13.64
N LEU A 163 -0.15 15.94 14.25
CA LEU A 163 -0.26 16.12 15.70
C LEU A 163 -1.59 15.61 16.28
N GLY A 164 -2.51 15.14 15.44
CA GLY A 164 -3.82 14.65 15.85
C GLY A 164 -4.87 15.76 15.94
N ARG A 165 -4.61 16.93 15.37
CA ARG A 165 -5.58 18.03 15.34
C ARG A 165 -6.47 17.88 14.10
N ARG A 166 -7.80 17.91 14.30
CA ARG A 166 -8.76 17.95 13.21
C ARG A 166 -8.54 19.20 12.35
N LEU A 167 -8.43 19.00 11.05
CA LEU A 167 -8.40 20.06 10.05
C LEU A 167 -9.81 20.28 9.52
N ASN A 168 -10.25 21.54 9.51
CA ASN A 168 -11.49 21.93 8.85
C ASN A 168 -11.21 22.10 7.36
N ILE A 169 -11.55 21.08 6.58
CA ILE A 169 -11.53 21.14 5.12
C ILE A 169 -12.95 21.49 4.66
N PRO A 170 -13.15 22.47 3.77
CA PRO A 170 -14.47 22.75 3.21
C PRO A 170 -15.05 21.48 2.59
N GLN A 171 -16.24 21.06 3.06
CA GLN A 171 -16.91 19.84 2.60
C GLN A 171 -18.00 20.13 1.56
N GLU A 172 -18.42 21.39 1.43
CA GLU A 172 -19.39 21.79 0.41
C GLU A 172 -18.71 22.03 -0.94
N PRO A 173 -19.26 21.49 -2.05
CA PRO A 173 -18.80 21.82 -3.39
C PRO A 173 -19.04 23.31 -3.66
N GLN A 174 -18.02 23.98 -4.23
CA GLN A 174 -18.16 25.32 -4.79
C GLN A 174 -18.78 25.26 -6.20
#